data_AF-F7W7Y5-F1
#
_entry.id   AF-F7W7Y5-F1
#
_cell.length_a   1.000
_cell.length_b   1.000
_cell.length_c   1.000
_cell.angle_alpha   90.00
_cell.angle_beta   90.00
_cell.angle_gamma   90.00
#
_symmetry.space_group_name_H-M   'P 1'
#
loop_
_entity.id
_entity.type
_entity.pdbx_description
1 polymer ?
#
loop_
_entity_poly.entity_id
_entity_poly.type
_entity_poly.pdbx_seq_one_letter_code
_entity_poly.pdbx_strand_id
1 'polypeptide(L)' 'MQPQKATVRPIQRFASAVSKCSVESAAYGKCILADYNSVHKDLCAKEFMRLKDCYLLAAKKV' A
#
# COMPACT_ATOMS: atom_id res chain seq x y z
N MET A 1 -20.90 18.90 4.52
CA MET A 1 -20.01 17.72 4.58
C MET A 1 -19.67 17.48 6.05
N GLN A 2 -19.98 16.30 6.60
CA GLN A 2 -19.93 16.07 8.05
C GLN A 2 -18.49 16.10 8.60
N PRO A 3 -18.21 16.80 9.72
CA PRO A 3 -16.93 16.73 10.40
C PRO A 3 -16.93 15.48 11.30
N GLN A 4 -16.36 14.37 10.81
CA GLN A 4 -16.36 13.11 11.56
C GLN A 4 -15.28 13.10 12.65
N LYS A 5 -15.75 13.02 13.89
CA LYS A 5 -15.03 12.83 15.16
C LYS A 5 -13.81 11.88 15.03
N ALA A 6 -12.61 12.43 15.22
CA ALA A 6 -11.32 11.76 15.15
C ALA A 6 -11.11 10.79 16.33
N THR A 7 -11.71 9.61 16.24
CA THR A 7 -11.07 8.40 16.79
C THR A 7 -10.11 7.99 15.68
N VAL A 8 -8.79 8.03 15.90
CA VAL A 8 -7.83 7.59 14.86
C VAL A 8 -8.01 6.10 14.70
N ARG A 9 -8.94 5.72 13.83
CA ARG A 9 -9.29 4.34 13.53
C ARG A 9 -8.06 3.72 12.87
N PRO A 10 -7.73 2.46 13.16
CA PRO A 10 -6.57 1.76 12.57
C PRO A 10 -6.44 1.94 11.05
N ILE A 11 -7.57 2.11 10.37
CA ILE A 11 -7.65 2.40 8.93
C ILE A 11 -6.96 3.70 8.51
N GLN A 12 -6.99 4.74 9.35
CA GLN A 12 -6.36 6.03 9.07
C GLN A 12 -4.85 5.97 9.28
N ARG A 13 -4.38 5.20 10.28
CA ARG A 13 -2.96 4.88 10.46
C ARG A 13 -2.42 4.08 9.27
N PHE A 14 -3.19 3.10 8.82
CA PHE A 14 -2.86 2.34 7.62
C PHE A 14 -2.83 3.24 6.38
N ALA A 15 -3.85 4.09 6.17
CA ALA A 15 -3.86 5.04 5.06
C ALA A 15 -2.64 5.97 5.09
N SER A 16 -2.24 6.49 6.26
CA SER A 16 -1.02 7.29 6.38
C SER A 16 0.26 6.51 6.07
N ALA A 17 0.34 5.23 6.44
CA ALA A 17 1.47 4.36 6.09
C ALA A 17 1.52 4.07 4.58
N VAL A 18 0.36 3.79 3.97
CA VAL A 18 0.21 3.59 2.52
C VAL A 18 0.65 4.83 1.75
N SER A 19 0.23 6.02 2.18
CA SER A 19 0.62 7.30 1.56
C SER A 19 2.14 7.52 1.58
N LYS A 20 2.85 7.06 2.63
CA LYS A 20 4.32 7.15 2.70
C LYS A 20 5.01 6.21 1.70
N CYS A 21 4.34 5.14 1.29
CA CYS A 21 4.83 4.12 0.37
C CYS A 21 4.13 4.19 -1.00
N SER A 22 3.71 5.40 -1.39
CA SER A 22 2.96 5.64 -2.63
C SER A 22 3.77 5.24 -3.88
N VAL A 23 5.09 5.38 -3.83
CA VAL A 23 5.98 5.03 -4.95
C VAL A 23 5.99 3.52 -5.20
N GLU A 24 6.21 2.72 -4.15
CA GLU A 24 6.16 1.27 -4.22
C GLU A 24 4.75 0.76 -4.57
N SER A 25 3.71 1.44 -4.06
CA SER A 25 2.30 1.13 -4.35
C SER A 25 2.00 1.32 -5.84
N ALA A 26 2.47 2.43 -6.41
CA ALA A 26 2.29 2.74 -7.82
C ALA A 26 3.09 1.78 -8.71
N ALA A 27 4.31 1.38 -8.31
CA ALA A 27 5.10 0.39 -9.04
C ALA A 27 4.43 -1.00 -9.05
N TYR A 28 3.92 -1.45 -7.90
CA TYR A 28 3.14 -2.69 -7.80
C TYR A 28 1.87 -2.63 -8.67
N GLY A 29 1.12 -1.53 -8.59
CA GLY A 29 -0.07 -1.31 -9.41
C GLY A 29 0.23 -1.31 -10.91
N LYS A 30 1.34 -0.70 -11.35
CA LYS A 30 1.78 -0.74 -12.75
C LYS A 30 2.06 -2.15 -13.24
N CYS A 31 2.72 -2.98 -12.43
CA CYS A 31 3.01 -4.37 -12.77
C CYS A 31 1.71 -5.19 -12.91
N ILE A 32 0.77 -5.02 -11.98
CA ILE A 32 -0.55 -5.66 -12.04
C ILE A 32 -1.35 -5.18 -13.27
N LEU A 33 -1.31 -3.88 -13.59
CA LEU A 33 -2.02 -3.32 -14.74
C LEU A 33 -1.43 -3.75 -16.08
N ALA A 34 -0.12 -4.00 -16.14
CA ALA A 34 0.55 -4.47 -17.36
C ALA A 34 0.02 -5.83 -17.81
N ASP A 35 -0.28 -6.73 -16.87
CA ASP A 35 -0.77 -8.08 -17.15
C ASP A 35 -2.01 -8.41 -16.32
N TYR A 36 -2.99 -7.50 -16.30
CA TYR A 36 -4.19 -7.60 -15.45
C TYR A 36 -5.00 -8.89 -15.68
N ASN A 37 -4.98 -9.42 -16.92
CA ASN A 37 -5.65 -10.66 -17.28
C ASN A 37 -4.89 -11.92 -16.84
N SER A 38 -3.58 -11.80 -16.60
CA SER A 38 -2.68 -12.90 -16.25
C SER A 38 -2.04 -12.64 -14.88
N VAL A 39 -2.80 -12.05 -13.96
CA VAL A 39 -2.33 -11.87 -12.59
C VAL A 39 -2.24 -13.25 -11.94
N HIS A 40 -1.01 -13.74 -11.81
CA HIS A 40 -0.69 -14.98 -11.13
C HIS A 40 0.14 -14.69 -9.88
N LYS A 41 0.14 -15.65 -8.96
CA LYS A 41 1.04 -15.63 -7.81
C LYS A 41 2.48 -15.45 -8.31
N ASP A 42 3.21 -14.54 -7.68
CA ASP A 42 4.60 -14.18 -7.94
C ASP A 42 4.90 -13.29 -9.16
N LEU A 43 3.92 -12.94 -10.01
CA LEU A 43 4.12 -12.05 -11.17
C LEU A 43 4.77 -10.72 -10.77
N CYS A 44 4.26 -10.10 -9.70
CA CYS A 44 4.76 -8.84 -9.17
C CYS A 44 5.40 -9.03 -7.77
N ALA A 45 5.98 -10.21 -7.50
CA ALA A 45 6.54 -10.54 -6.19
C ALA A 45 7.58 -9.53 -5.72
N LYS A 46 8.43 -9.04 -6.63
CA LYS A 46 9.50 -8.10 -6.33
C LYS A 46 8.96 -6.74 -5.87
N GLU A 47 7.89 -6.29 -6.49
CA GLU A 47 7.24 -5.02 -6.22
C GLU A 47 6.39 -5.13 -4.95
N PHE A 48 5.74 -6.28 -4.77
CA PHE A 48 5.02 -6.62 -3.55
C PHE A 48 5.94 -6.70 -2.33
N MET A 49 7.13 -7.30 -2.45
CA MET A 49 8.09 -7.36 -1.36
C MET A 49 8.58 -5.98 -0.94
N ARG A 50 8.86 -5.10 -1.90
CA ARG A 50 9.24 -3.70 -1.62
C ARG A 50 8.12 -2.93 -0.94
N LEU A 51 6.88 -3.06 -1.45
CA LEU A 51 5.71 -2.45 -0.84
C LEU A 51 5.48 -2.93 0.59
N LYS A 52 5.59 -4.25 0.81
CA LYS A 52 5.46 -4.87 2.14
C LYS A 52 6.50 -4.32 3.10
N ASP A 53 7.77 -4.25 2.67
CA ASP A 53 8.85 -3.74 3.51
C ASP A 53 8.59 -2.29 3.92
N CYS A 54 8.19 -1.44 2.98
CA CYS A 54 7.83 -0.07 3.27
C CYS A 54 6.62 0.03 4.22
N TYR A 55 5.57 -0.78 4.04
CA TYR A 55 4.43 -0.81 4.95
C TYR A 55 4.84 -1.23 6.36
N LEU A 56 5.72 -2.23 6.50
CA LEU A 56 6.22 -2.68 7.81
C LEU A 56 7.06 -1.60 8.50
N LEU A 57 7.91 -0.89 7.75
CA LEU A 57 8.69 0.24 8.26
C LEU A 57 7.81 1.44 8.63
N ALA A 58 6.79 1.73 7.82
CA ALA A 58 5.86 2.83 8.04
C ALA A 58 4.90 2.55 9.20
N ALA A 59 4.47 1.30 9.39
CA ALA A 59 3.64 0.86 10.50
C ALA A 59 4.37 0.84 11.84
N LYS A 60 5.69 0.54 11.85
CA LYS A 60 6.54 0.67 13.05
C LYS A 60 6.79 2.11 13.49
N LYS A 61 6.52 3.09 12.62
CA LYS A 61 6.76 4.53 12.85
C LYS A 61 5.51 5.29 13.34
N VAL A 62 4.45 4.59 13.79
CA VAL A 62 3.15 5.17 14.18
C VAL A 62 2.72 4.73 15.57
#